data_AF-A0A2D4HE56-F1
#
_entry.id   AF-A0A2D4HE56-F1
#
_cell.length_a   1.000
_cell.length_b   1.000
_cell.length_c   1.000
_cell.angle_alpha   90.00
_cell.angle_beta   90.00
_cell.angle_gamma   90.00
#
_symmetry.space_group_name_H-M   'P 1'
#
loop_
_entity.id
_entity.type
_entity.pdbx_description
1 polymer ?
#
loop_
_entity_poly.entity_id
_entity_poly.type
_entity_poly.pdbx_seq_one_letter_code
_entity_poly.pdbx_strand_id
1 'polypeptide(L)'
;RVDMEVTLPGEGKDQTFKVSVQWVSVVSLQLLLEALAGHLNEVPEDSVQALDVITRHLPSMRYTPVGRSFFSPPEGYYHPLGGGREVWFGFHQSVRPAMWNMMLN
;
A
#
# COMPACT_ATOMS: atom_id res chain seq x y z
N ARG A 1 15.30 19.56 -1.42
CA ARG A 1 15.59 18.42 -2.33
C ARG A 1 16.85 17.74 -1.81
N VAL A 2 16.85 16.43 -1.74
CA VAL A 2 17.98 15.60 -1.31
C VAL A 2 18.23 14.59 -2.42
N ASP A 3 19.45 14.55 -2.95
CA ASP A 3 19.85 13.59 -3.97
C ASP A 3 20.77 12.55 -3.34
N MET A 4 20.63 11.29 -3.74
CA MET A 4 21.39 10.16 -3.20
C MET A 4 21.60 9.07 -4.24
N GLU A 5 22.70 8.34 -4.13
CA GLU A 5 22.94 7.11 -4.89
C GLU A 5 22.66 5.90 -4.01
N VAL A 6 21.81 4.99 -4.50
CA VAL A 6 21.41 3.77 -3.80
C VAL A 6 21.85 2.58 -4.63
N THR A 7 22.68 1.71 -4.06
CA THR A 7 23.10 0.47 -4.71
C THR A 7 22.33 -0.70 -4.10
N LEU A 8 21.62 -1.44 -4.94
CA LEU A 8 20.89 -2.65 -4.55
C LEU A 8 21.62 -3.89 -5.08
N PRO A 9 21.65 -5.00 -4.32
CA PRO A 9 22.20 -6.25 -4.81
C PRO A 9 21.33 -6.79 -5.96
N GLY A 10 21.96 -7.12 -7.08
CA GLY A 10 21.31 -7.76 -8.23
C GLY A 10 21.70 -9.23 -8.34
N GLU A 11 20.96 -10.00 -9.15
CA GLU A 11 21.38 -11.36 -9.54
C GLU A 11 22.57 -11.26 -10.51
N GLY A 12 23.78 -11.14 -9.97
CA GLY A 12 25.05 -11.16 -10.70
C GLY A 12 25.86 -9.87 -10.56
N LYS A 13 25.24 -8.71 -10.80
CA LYS A 13 25.89 -7.40 -10.59
C LYS A 13 24.99 -6.47 -9.82
N ASP A 14 25.58 -5.76 -8.86
CA ASP A 14 24.93 -4.68 -8.14
C ASP A 14 24.43 -3.59 -9.07
N GLN A 15 23.24 -3.07 -8.76
CA GLN A 15 22.58 -2.04 -9.53
C GLN A 15 22.54 -0.74 -8.74
N THR A 16 23.16 0.31 -9.29
CA THR A 16 23.16 1.64 -8.68
C THR A 16 22.08 2.52 -9.30
N PHE A 17 21.29 3.16 -8.44
CA PHE A 17 20.20 4.06 -8.78
C PHE A 17 20.51 5.47 -8.26
N LYS A 18 20.16 6.49 -9.05
CA LYS A 18 20.14 7.89 -8.62
C LYS A 18 18.74 8.25 -8.17
N VAL A 19 18.59 8.64 -6.91
CA VAL A 19 17.29 8.94 -6.29
C VAL A 19 17.28 10.38 -5.81
N SER A 20 16.21 11.11 -6.14
CA SER A 20 15.97 12.48 -5.68
C SER A 20 14.70 12.52 -4.84
N VAL A 21 14.79 12.99 -3.61
CA VAL A 21 13.66 13.21 -2.71
C VAL A 21 13.39 14.71 -2.60
N GLN A 22 12.17 15.11 -2.92
CA GLN A 22 11.75 16.50 -2.86
C GLN A 22 10.47 16.61 -2.02
N TRP A 23 10.45 17.55 -1.08
CA TRP A 23 9.21 17.90 -0.38
C TRP A 23 8.21 18.48 -1.38
N VAL A 24 6.97 18.00 -1.32
CA VAL A 24 5.89 18.40 -2.25
C VAL A 24 4.80 19.17 -1.51
N SER A 25 4.30 18.62 -0.40
CA SER A 25 3.17 19.20 0.33
C SER A 25 3.12 18.68 1.78
N VAL A 26 2.18 19.23 2.55
CA VAL A 26 1.73 18.69 3.83
C VAL A 26 0.31 18.17 3.64
N VAL A 27 0.07 16.92 4.02
CA VAL A 27 -1.26 16.28 3.97
C VAL A 27 -1.93 16.45 5.34
N SER A 28 -3.17 16.96 5.37
CA SER A 28 -3.86 17.31 6.61
C SER A 28 -4.87 16.24 7.04
N LEU A 29 -4.52 15.44 8.04
CA LEU A 29 -5.46 14.52 8.68
C LEU A 29 -6.59 15.25 9.42
N GLN A 30 -6.38 16.50 9.83
CA GLN A 30 -7.43 17.32 10.45
C GLN A 30 -8.56 17.61 9.45
N LEU A 31 -8.24 17.93 8.19
CA LEU A 31 -9.25 18.11 7.14
C LEU A 31 -10.02 16.82 6.89
N LEU A 32 -9.34 15.67 6.96
CA LEU A 32 -10.02 14.38 6.83
C LEU A 32 -11.01 14.16 7.99
N LEU A 33 -10.64 14.47 9.23
CA LEU A 33 -11.52 14.36 10.39
C LEU A 33 -12.74 15.29 10.28
N GLU A 34 -12.54 16.52 9.80
CA GLU A 34 -13.63 17.48 9.56
C GLU A 34 -14.59 16.98 8.46
N ALA A 35 -14.07 16.40 7.38
CA ALA A 35 -14.90 15.77 6.35
C ALA A 35 -15.72 14.60 6.90
N LEU A 36 -15.12 13.73 7.72
CA LEU A 36 -15.80 12.58 8.33
C LEU A 36 -16.87 13.00 9.35
N ALA A 37 -16.69 14.15 10.00
CA ALA A 37 -17.68 14.76 10.88
C ALA A 37 -18.82 15.48 10.12
N GLY A 38 -18.75 15.55 8.79
CA GLY A 38 -19.74 16.24 7.95
C GLY A 38 -19.58 17.77 7.93
N HIS A 39 -18.43 18.30 8.36
CA HIS A 39 -18.15 19.74 8.32
C HIS A 39 -17.62 20.21 6.95
N LEU A 40 -17.17 19.29 6.11
CA LEU A 40 -16.73 19.57 4.74
C LEU A 40 -17.64 18.84 3.74
N ASN A 41 -17.78 19.42 2.54
CA ASN A 41 -18.59 18.84 1.46
C ASN A 41 -17.88 17.66 0.76
N GLU A 42 -16.55 17.61 0.83
CA GLU A 42 -15.72 16.64 0.12
C GLU A 42 -14.70 16.01 1.05
N VAL A 43 -14.36 14.75 0.78
CA VAL A 43 -13.32 14.02 1.50
C VAL A 43 -11.96 14.31 0.85
N PRO A 44 -10.94 14.75 1.61
CA PRO A 44 -9.62 15.03 1.04
C PRO A 44 -8.93 13.73 0.58
N GLU A 45 -8.81 13.56 -0.73
CA GLU A 45 -8.29 12.33 -1.35
C GLU A 45 -6.83 12.05 -1.01
N ASP A 46 -6.01 13.09 -0.88
CA ASP A 46 -4.60 12.99 -0.52
C ASP A 46 -4.39 12.34 0.86
N SER A 47 -5.29 12.66 1.79
CA SER A 47 -5.31 12.15 3.15
C SER A 47 -5.76 10.69 3.17
N VAL A 48 -6.78 10.35 2.39
CA VAL A 48 -7.21 8.95 2.21
C VAL A 48 -6.09 8.11 1.56
N GLN A 49 -5.43 8.66 0.53
CA GLN A 49 -4.32 8.00 -0.15
C GLN A 49 -3.12 7.81 0.78
N ALA A 50 -2.77 8.82 1.58
CA ALA A 50 -1.68 8.71 2.55
C ALA A 50 -1.95 7.57 3.55
N LEU A 51 -3.19 7.43 4.05
CA LEU A 51 -3.58 6.32 4.93
C LEU A 51 -3.54 4.96 4.22
N ASP A 52 -3.99 4.87 2.96
CA ASP A 52 -3.90 3.63 2.18
C ASP A 52 -2.43 3.21 1.99
N VAL A 53 -1.53 4.14 1.65
CA VAL A 53 -0.08 3.85 1.52
C VAL A 53 0.52 3.40 2.85
N ILE A 54 0.23 4.10 3.96
CA ILE A 54 0.74 3.76 5.30
C ILE A 54 0.31 2.34 5.70
N THR A 55 -0.98 2.03 5.60
CA THR A 55 -1.52 0.73 6.02
C THR A 55 -1.09 -0.42 5.10
N ARG A 56 -0.73 -0.12 3.85
CA ARG A 56 -0.25 -1.12 2.88
C ARG A 56 1.26 -1.30 2.84
N HIS A 57 2.04 -0.44 3.50
CA HIS A 57 3.50 -0.45 3.39
C HIS A 57 4.11 -1.81 3.79
N LEU A 58 3.80 -2.30 4.99
CA LEU A 58 4.33 -3.58 5.47
C LEU A 58 3.84 -4.79 4.66
N PRO A 59 2.53 -5.00 4.39
CA PRO A 59 2.08 -6.15 3.62
C PRO A 59 2.62 -6.14 2.18
N SER A 60 2.87 -4.97 1.58
CA SER A 60 3.48 -4.88 0.24
C SER A 60 4.93 -5.35 0.20
N MET A 61 5.63 -5.31 1.33
CA MET A 61 7.00 -5.83 1.46
C MET A 61 7.05 -7.30 1.87
N ARG A 62 5.99 -7.81 2.52
CA ARG A 62 5.94 -9.19 3.05
C ARG A 62 5.21 -10.19 2.16
N TYR A 63 4.23 -9.73 1.40
CA TYR A 63 3.36 -10.57 0.57
C TYR A 63 3.53 -10.19 -0.90
N THR A 64 2.95 -11.00 -1.79
CA THR A 64 2.82 -10.65 -3.20
C THR A 64 1.60 -9.76 -3.40
N PRO A 65 1.78 -8.46 -3.72
CA PRO A 65 0.65 -7.57 -3.98
C PRO A 65 0.04 -7.87 -5.36
N VAL A 66 -1.28 -8.03 -5.42
CA VAL A 66 -2.05 -8.12 -6.68
C VAL A 66 -3.27 -7.22 -6.57
N GLY A 67 -3.24 -6.09 -7.27
CA GLY A 67 -4.28 -5.06 -7.18
C GLY A 67 -4.41 -4.53 -5.73
N ARG A 68 -5.62 -4.64 -5.15
CA ARG A 68 -5.87 -4.24 -3.76
C ARG A 68 -5.67 -5.35 -2.73
N SER A 69 -5.19 -6.51 -3.15
CA SER A 69 -5.06 -7.70 -2.31
C SER A 69 -3.60 -8.14 -2.14
N PHE A 70 -3.36 -8.94 -1.11
CA PHE A 70 -2.06 -9.48 -0.75
C PHE A 70 -2.14 -11.01 -0.62
N PHE A 71 -1.17 -11.72 -1.18
CA PHE A 71 -1.14 -13.18 -1.24
C PHE A 71 0.19 -13.73 -0.73
N SER A 72 0.16 -14.93 -0.15
CA SER A 72 1.35 -15.66 0.28
C SER A 72 1.40 -17.06 -0.33
N PRO A 73 2.60 -17.65 -0.50
CA PRO A 73 2.73 -19.05 -0.84
C PRO A 73 1.96 -19.95 0.14
N PRO A 74 1.42 -21.10 -0.32
CA PRO A 74 0.76 -22.06 0.55
C PRO A 74 1.66 -22.58 1.67
N GLU A 75 1.24 -22.35 2.92
CA GLU A 75 1.88 -22.92 4.10
C GLU A 75 0.87 -23.81 4.83
N GLY A 76 1.10 -25.13 4.80
CA GLY A 76 0.23 -26.10 5.47
C GLY A 76 -1.08 -26.42 4.73
N TYR A 77 -1.25 -25.93 3.49
CA TYR A 77 -2.36 -26.31 2.60
C TYR A 77 -1.85 -26.55 1.17
N TYR A 78 -2.59 -27.34 0.38
CA TYR A 78 -2.26 -27.61 -1.02
C TYR A 78 -3.54 -27.77 -1.86
N HIS A 79 -3.71 -26.88 -2.84
CA HIS A 79 -4.89 -26.83 -3.71
C HIS A 79 -4.47 -26.70 -5.19
N PRO A 80 -4.11 -27.80 -5.86
CA PRO A 80 -3.70 -27.77 -7.25
C PRO A 80 -4.89 -27.50 -8.19
N LEU A 81 -4.63 -26.73 -9.24
CA LEU A 81 -5.58 -26.50 -10.34
C LEU A 81 -5.21 -27.29 -11.61
N GLY A 82 -4.08 -28.02 -11.59
CA GLY A 82 -3.52 -28.72 -12.76
C GLY A 82 -2.70 -27.79 -13.67
N GLY A 83 -1.89 -28.37 -14.57
CA GLY A 83 -1.11 -27.61 -15.56
C GLY A 83 -0.04 -26.68 -14.97
N GLY A 84 0.55 -27.06 -13.83
CA GLY A 84 1.55 -26.25 -13.14
C GLY A 84 0.97 -25.06 -12.36
N ARG A 85 -0.33 -25.09 -12.04
CA ARG A 85 -1.04 -24.01 -11.32
C ARG A 85 -1.55 -24.50 -9.98
N GLU A 86 -1.57 -23.60 -9.01
CA GLU A 86 -2.08 -23.81 -7.67
C GLU A 86 -2.82 -22.57 -7.16
N VAL A 87 -3.63 -22.74 -6.12
CA VAL A 87 -4.34 -21.64 -5.46
C VAL A 87 -3.48 -21.07 -4.34
N TRP A 88 -3.32 -19.74 -4.34
CA TRP A 88 -2.78 -18.98 -3.22
C TRP A 88 -3.92 -18.22 -2.55
N PHE A 89 -4.02 -18.35 -1.23
CA PHE A 89 -4.94 -17.54 -0.46
C PHE A 89 -4.29 -16.22 -0.07
N GLY A 90 -5.15 -15.27 0.27
CA GLY A 90 -4.77 -13.90 0.57
C GLY A 90 -5.96 -13.15 1.14
N PHE A 91 -5.79 -11.84 1.28
CA PHE A 91 -6.84 -10.95 1.76
C PHE A 91 -6.89 -9.70 0.89
N HIS A 92 -8.08 -9.15 0.76
CA HIS A 92 -8.28 -7.80 0.25
C HIS A 92 -8.08 -6.80 1.39
N GLN A 93 -7.51 -5.63 1.08
CA GLN A 93 -7.40 -4.54 2.05
C GLN A 93 -7.72 -3.22 1.35
N SER A 94 -8.53 -2.35 1.94
CA SER A 94 -8.78 -1.01 1.41
C SER A 94 -9.11 -0.05 2.54
N VAL A 95 -8.55 1.14 2.49
CA VAL A 95 -8.96 2.24 3.37
C VAL A 95 -10.08 3.01 2.70
N ARG A 96 -11.22 3.16 3.38
CA ARG A 96 -12.39 3.88 2.85
C ARG A 96 -12.98 4.83 3.88
N PRO A 97 -13.42 6.04 3.47
CA PRO A 97 -14.23 6.88 4.34
C PRO A 97 -15.59 6.22 4.57
N ALA A 98 -16.05 6.22 5.81
CA ALA A 98 -17.41 5.88 6.20
C ALA A 98 -17.98 7.00 7.07
N MET A 99 -19.27 6.92 7.42
CA MET A 99 -19.84 7.89 8.36
C MET A 99 -19.04 7.82 9.67
N TRP A 100 -18.55 8.97 10.14
CA TRP A 100 -17.77 9.16 11.38
C TRP A 100 -16.31 8.70 11.39
N ASN A 101 -15.92 7.65 10.65
CA ASN A 101 -14.57 7.08 10.72
C ASN A 101 -14.03 6.56 9.38
N MET A 102 -12.71 6.41 9.31
CA MET A 102 -12.07 5.59 8.27
C MET A 102 -12.24 4.10 8.59
N MET A 103 -12.55 3.31 7.58
CA MET A 103 -12.72 1.87 7.68
C MET A 103 -11.62 1.14 6.91
N LEU A 104 -11.15 0.03 7.48
CA LEU A 104 -10.33 -0.96 6.80
C LEU A 104 -11.25 -2.09 6.34
N ASN A 105 -11.43 -2.23 5.03
CA ASN A 105 -12.24 -3.28 4.39
C ASN A 105 -11.38 -4.23 3.58
#